data_AF-A0A356QGS0-F1
#
_entry.id   AF-A0A356QGS0-F1
#
_cell.length_a   1.000
_cell.length_b   1.000
_cell.length_c   1.000
_cell.angle_alpha   90.00
_cell.angle_beta   90.00
_cell.angle_gamma   90.00
#
_symmetry.space_group_name_H-M   'P 1'
#
loop_
_entity.id
_entity.type
_entity.pdbx_description
1 polymer ?
#
loop_
_entity_poly.entity_id
_entity_poly.type
_entity_poly.pdbx_seq_one_letter_code
_entity_poly.pdbx_strand_id
1 'polypeptide(L)' 'PHPWLMPDYWQFPTVSMGLGPIQAIYQAHVMKYLHHRELKDMHDRKIWCFMGDGECDEPESLGAISLAGRENLDNLIFV' A
#
# COMPACT_ATOMS: atom_id res chain seq x y z
N PRO A 1 -12.49 7.43 -0.35
CA PRO A 1 -12.50 7.06 1.10
C PRO A 1 -11.93 8.20 1.95
N HIS A 2 -12.68 8.72 2.92
CA HIS A 2 -12.22 9.84 3.76
C HIS A 2 -12.31 9.46 5.24
N PRO A 3 -11.21 8.94 5.84
CA PRO A 3 -11.19 8.56 7.26
C PRO A 3 -11.57 9.71 8.20
N TRP A 4 -11.21 10.95 7.87
CA TRP A 4 -11.60 12.11 8.69
C TRP A 4 -13.12 12.32 8.77
N LEU A 5 -13.85 12.04 7.68
CA LEU A 5 -15.31 12.18 7.62
C LEU A 5 -16.04 10.97 8.21
N MET A 6 -15.44 9.78 8.15
CA MET A 6 -16.01 8.53 8.69
C MET A 6 -14.90 7.69 9.35
N PRO A 7 -14.51 7.99 10.60
CA PRO A 7 -13.31 7.44 11.24
C PRO A 7 -13.41 5.94 11.56
N ASP A 8 -14.61 5.43 11.79
CA ASP A 8 -14.83 4.02 12.14
C ASP A 8 -15.13 3.14 10.92
N TYR A 9 -15.03 3.70 9.70
CA TYR A 9 -15.36 3.01 8.46
C TYR A 9 -14.20 3.03 7.45
N TRP A 10 -13.72 4.22 7.08
CA TRP A 10 -12.65 4.35 6.08
C TRP A 10 -11.27 4.37 6.71
N GLN A 11 -10.31 3.66 6.10
CA GLN A 11 -8.94 3.58 6.61
C GLN A 11 -7.91 4.30 5.73
N PHE A 12 -8.01 4.14 4.40
CA PHE A 12 -7.01 4.64 3.45
C PHE A 12 -7.63 5.57 2.40
N PRO A 13 -7.20 6.83 2.28
CA PRO A 13 -7.72 7.75 1.29
C PRO A 13 -7.08 7.53 -0.09
N THR A 14 -7.85 7.02 -1.04
CA THR A 14 -7.34 6.60 -2.37
C THR A 14 -7.93 7.34 -3.56
N VAL A 15 -8.83 8.31 -3.35
CA VAL A 15 -9.56 8.96 -4.47
C VAL A 15 -8.68 9.89 -5.31
N SER A 16 -7.55 10.35 -4.75
CA SER A 16 -6.50 11.01 -5.52
C SER A 16 -5.66 9.91 -6.16
N MET A 17 -5.86 9.71 -7.47
CA MET A 17 -5.14 8.71 -8.26
C MET A 17 -3.62 8.88 -8.10
N GLY A 18 -2.89 7.76 -8.14
CA GLY A 18 -1.44 7.71 -7.98
C GLY A 18 -0.96 7.61 -6.53
N LEU A 19 -1.71 8.17 -5.57
CA LEU A 19 -1.33 8.11 -4.16
C LEU A 19 -1.58 6.73 -3.53
N GLY A 20 -2.62 6.02 -3.98
CA GLY A 20 -2.95 4.69 -3.49
C GLY A 20 -1.82 3.67 -3.69
N PRO A 21 -1.30 3.49 -4.93
CA PRO A 21 -0.24 2.54 -5.23
C PRO A 21 1.05 2.75 -4.42
N ILE A 22 1.57 3.98 -4.39
CA ILE A 22 2.79 4.28 -3.63
C ILE A 22 2.56 4.08 -2.13
N GLN A 23 1.40 4.49 -1.61
CA GLN A 23 1.04 4.25 -0.21
C GLN A 23 0.98 2.75 0.11
N ALA A 24 0.41 1.93 -0.78
CA ALA A 24 0.32 0.48 -0.58
C ALA A 24 1.70 -0.18 -0.52
N ILE A 25 2.62 0.20 -1.41
CA ILE A 25 4.01 -0.29 -1.42
C ILE A 25 4.69 0.00 -0.07
N TYR A 26 4.64 1.26 0.40
CA TYR A 26 5.28 1.63 1.65
C TYR A 26 4.57 1.05 2.87
N GLN A 27 3.24 0.90 2.84
CA GLN A 27 2.50 0.23 3.91
C GLN A 27 2.94 -1.23 4.06
N ALA A 28 3.08 -1.96 2.95
CA ALA A 28 3.58 -3.34 2.96
C ALA A 28 5.03 -3.42 3.48
N HIS A 29 5.88 -2.49 3.07
CA HIS A 29 7.27 -2.39 3.55
C HIS A 29 7.34 -2.11 5.06
N VAL A 30 6.57 -1.14 5.58
CA VAL A 30 6.53 -0.83 7.01
C VAL A 30 6.02 -2.03 7.82
N MET A 31 5.04 -2.78 7.31
CA MET A 31 4.57 -3.99 7.99
C MET A 31 5.68 -5.05 8.08
N LYS A 32 6.39 -5.32 6.99
CA LYS A 32 7.56 -6.23 7.01
C LYS A 32 8.62 -5.73 7.99
N TYR A 33 8.92 -4.43 7.98
CA TYR A 33 9.85 -3.82 8.92
C TYR A 33 9.45 -4.05 10.39
N LEU A 34 8.18 -3.78 10.75
CA LEU A 34 7.69 -3.96 12.11
C LEU A 34 7.75 -5.42 12.57
N HIS A 35 7.45 -6.36 11.68
CA HIS A 35 7.54 -7.80 11.96
C HIS A 35 9.00 -8.25 12.12
N HIS A 36 9.90 -7.89 11.21
CA HIS A 36 11.33 -8.25 11.29
C HIS A 36 12.04 -7.61 12.50
N ARG A 37 11.53 -6.48 12.98
CA ARG A 37 12.05 -5.79 14.17
C ARG A 37 11.41 -6.27 15.47
N GLU A 38 10.54 -7.27 15.41
CA GLU A 38 9.85 -7.86 16.57
C GLU A 38 9.03 -6.82 17.37
N LEU A 39 8.70 -5.68 16.74
CA LEU A 39 7.93 -4.61 17.38
C LEU A 39 6.44 -4.93 17.40
N LYS A 40 5.96 -5.60 16.36
CA LYS A 40 4.59 -6.07 16.26
C LYS A 40 4.51 -7.18 15.21
N ASP A 41 3.90 -8.29 15.60
CA ASP A 41 3.67 -9.38 14.67
C ASP A 41 2.57 -8.99 13.65
N MET A 42 2.90 -9.10 12.36
CA MET A 42 2.02 -8.78 11.25
C MET A 42 1.31 -10.00 10.67
N HIS A 43 1.62 -11.21 11.15
CA HIS A 43 0.99 -12.47 10.74
C HIS A 43 0.90 -12.61 9.20
N ASP A 44 -0.24 -13.10 8.71
CA ASP A 44 -0.58 -13.34 7.31
C ASP A 44 -1.24 -12.14 6.62
N ARG A 45 -1.18 -10.95 7.22
CA ARG A 45 -1.83 -9.75 6.67
C ARG A 45 -1.26 -9.39 5.30
N LYS A 46 -2.17 -9.13 4.35
CA LYS A 46 -1.86 -8.69 3.00
C LYS A 46 -2.36 -7.26 2.77
N ILE A 47 -1.61 -6.49 2.00
CA ILE A 47 -1.98 -5.18 1.50
C ILE A 47 -2.49 -5.35 0.07
N TRP A 48 -3.70 -4.88 -0.17
CA TRP A 48 -4.35 -4.91 -1.47
C TRP A 48 -4.46 -3.50 -2.01
N CYS A 49 -3.87 -3.26 -3.18
CA CYS A 49 -4.01 -2.02 -3.93
C CYS A 49 -4.94 -2.28 -5.11
N PHE A 50 -6.13 -1.71 -5.09
CA PHE A 50 -7.04 -1.72 -6.23
C PHE A 50 -6.83 -0.43 -7.01
N MET A 51 -6.47 -0.54 -8.28
CA MET A 51 -6.21 0.62 -9.12
C MET A 51 -6.78 0.48 -10.53
N GLY A 52 -7.04 1.62 -11.16
CA GLY A 52 -7.45 1.66 -12.55
C GLY A 52 -6.26 1.55 -13.51
N ASP A 53 -6.50 1.09 -14.73
CA ASP A 53 -5.51 1.12 -15.82
C ASP A 53 -5.09 2.56 -16.16
N GLY A 54 -6.04 3.49 -16.22
CA GLY A 54 -5.75 4.92 -16.44
C GLY A 54 -5.02 5.59 -15.26
N GLU A 55 -5.15 5.05 -14.05
CA GLU A 55 -4.39 5.54 -12.88
C GLU A 55 -2.90 5.16 -12.97
N CYS A 56 -2.55 4.09 -13.70
CA CYS A 56 -1.16 3.69 -13.90
C CYS A 56 -0.30 4.74 -14.63
N ASP A 57 -0.92 5.68 -15.34
CA ASP A 57 -0.22 6.78 -16.03
C ASP A 57 0.26 7.89 -15.07
N GLU A 58 -0.25 7.93 -13.84
CA GLU A 58 0.30 8.82 -12.81
C GLU A 58 1.72 8.38 -12.43
N PRO A 59 2.72 9.28 -12.39
CA PRO A 59 4.11 8.93 -12.09
C PRO A 59 4.28 8.13 -10.79
N GLU A 60 3.47 8.43 -9.79
CA GLU A 60 3.48 7.80 -8.47
C GLU A 60 3.00 6.35 -8.49
N SER A 61 2.16 5.99 -9.45
CA SER A 61 1.53 4.67 -9.56
C SER A 61 2.55 3.55 -9.74
N LEU A 62 3.54 3.77 -10.63
CA LEU A 62 4.55 2.77 -10.98
C LEU A 62 5.98 3.21 -10.62
N GLY A 63 6.21 4.49 -10.30
CA GLY A 63 7.55 5.01 -10.01
C GLY A 63 8.27 4.28 -8.88
N ALA A 64 7.53 3.77 -7.89
CA ALA A 64 8.08 3.04 -6.76
C ALA A 64 7.99 1.50 -6.87
N ILE A 65 7.45 0.95 -7.96
CA ILE A 65 7.15 -0.50 -8.04
C ILE A 65 8.41 -1.38 -7.90
N SER A 66 9.56 -0.89 -8.36
CA SER A 66 10.83 -1.60 -8.24
C SER A 66 11.27 -1.83 -6.78
N LEU A 67 10.81 -0.99 -5.84
CA LEU A 67 11.06 -1.17 -4.41
C LEU A 67 10.39 -2.45 -3.90
N ALA A 68 9.17 -2.74 -4.36
CA ALA A 68 8.43 -3.93 -3.93
C ALA A 68 9.16 -5.22 -4.32
N GLY A 69 9.76 -5.26 -5.52
CA GLY A 69 10.59 -6.37 -5.97
C GLY A 69 11.90 -6.49 -5.18
N ARG A 70 12.58 -5.37 -4.88
CA ARG A 70 13.86 -5.36 -4.13
C ARG A 70 13.69 -5.81 -2.68
N GLU A 71 12.61 -5.39 -2.04
CA GLU A 71 12.31 -5.69 -0.63
C GLU A 71 11.56 -7.03 -0.45
N ASN A 72 11.32 -7.78 -1.55
CA ASN A 72 10.55 -9.02 -1.55
C ASN A 72 9.20 -8.89 -0.82
N LEU A 73 8.39 -7.89 -1.20
CA LEU A 73 7.09 -7.62 -0.58
C LEU A 73 6.03 -8.64 -0.99
N ASP A 74 6.17 -9.88 -0.52
CA ASP A 74 5.19 -10.99 -0.69
C ASP A 74 3.81 -10.71 -0.05
N ASN A 75 3.72 -9.64 0.73
CA ASN A 75 2.52 -9.18 1.42
C ASN A 75 1.79 -8.07 0.66
N LEU A 76 2.23 -7.71 -0.56
CA LEU A 76 1.62 -6.71 -1.41
C LEU A 76 0.97 -7.36 -2.64
N ILE A 77 -0.27 -6.97 -2.94
CA ILE A 77 -1.04 -7.45 -4.09
C ILE A 77 -1.64 -6.24 -4.80
N PHE A 78 -1.32 -6.07 -6.08
CA PHE A 78 -1.91 -5.07 -6.96
C PHE A 78 -3.01 -5.73 -7.81
N VAL A 79 -4.16 -5.09 -7.91
CA VAL A 79 -5.35 -5.52 -8.66
C VAL A 79 -5.77 -4.42 -9.61
#